data_AF-A0A7C6YX33-F1
#
_entry.id   AF-A0A7C6YX33-F1
#
_cell.length_a   1.000
_cell.length_b   1.000
_cell.length_c   1.000
_cell.angle_alpha   90.00
_cell.angle_beta   90.00
_cell.angle_gamma   90.00
#
_symmetry.space_group_name_H-M   'P 1'
#
loop_
_entity.id
_entity.type
_entity.pdbx_description
1 polymer ?
#
loop_
_entity_poly.entity_id
_entity_poly.type
_entity_poly.pdbx_seq_one_letter_code
_entity_poly.pdbx_strand_id
1 'polypeptide(L)' 'MASLRHKVRRRFGSAVRVRLIDADLNRGWRWERPLPLVLLAGKVILRGEISAKVVLKKIESLLAEGEL' A
#
# COMPACT_ATOMS: atom_id res chain seq x y z
N MET A 1 -12.70 3.74 1.90
CA MET A 1 -11.70 2.65 2.11
C MET A 1 -12.00 1.35 1.34
N ALA A 2 -13.26 0.88 1.25
CA ALA A 2 -13.61 -0.32 0.47
C ALA A 2 -13.18 -0.25 -1.02
N SER A 3 -13.18 0.95 -1.61
CA SER A 3 -12.79 1.19 -3.00
C SER A 3 -11.32 0.86 -3.31
N LEU A 4 -10.37 1.17 -2.41
CA LEU A 4 -8.95 0.96 -2.69
C LEU A 4 -8.63 -0.54 -2.75
N ARG A 5 -9.06 -1.30 -1.74
CA ARG A 5 -8.92 -2.76 -1.71
C ARG A 5 -9.52 -3.40 -2.96
N HIS A 6 -10.72 -2.98 -3.34
CA HIS A 6 -11.39 -3.49 -4.54
C HIS A 6 -10.59 -3.18 -5.81
N LYS A 7 -10.13 -1.93 -5.98
CA LYS A 7 -9.34 -1.51 -7.14
C LYS A 7 -8.02 -2.25 -7.28
N VAL A 8 -7.28 -2.42 -6.17
CA VAL A 8 -6.02 -3.19 -6.15
C VAL A 8 -6.27 -4.65 -6.52
N ARG A 9 -7.28 -5.31 -5.94
CA ARG A 9 -7.63 -6.69 -6.31
C ARG A 9 -8.08 -6.82 -7.76
N ARG A 10 -8.79 -5.84 -8.31
CA ARG A 10 -9.22 -5.87 -9.71
C ARG A 10 -8.04 -5.78 -10.69
N ARG A 11 -6.98 -5.07 -10.31
CA ARG A 11 -5.79 -4.86 -11.15
C ARG A 11 -4.77 -5.99 -11.06
N PHE A 12 -4.49 -6.47 -9.85
CA PHE A 12 -3.42 -7.45 -9.59
C PHE A 12 -3.95 -8.85 -9.21
N GLY A 13 -5.26 -9.03 -9.13
CA GLY A 13 -5.88 -10.33 -8.87
C GLY A 13 -5.56 -10.88 -7.47
N SER A 14 -5.37 -12.20 -7.42
CA SER A 14 -5.01 -12.95 -6.20
C SER A 14 -3.53 -12.84 -5.82
N ALA A 15 -2.68 -12.26 -6.67
CA ALA A 15 -1.25 -12.10 -6.40
C ALA A 15 -0.97 -11.13 -5.24
N VAL A 16 -1.94 -10.27 -4.88
CA VAL A 16 -1.76 -9.26 -3.84
C VAL A 16 -2.80 -9.42 -2.73
N ARG A 17 -2.33 -9.52 -1.48
CA ARG A 17 -3.19 -9.49 -0.28
C ARG A 17 -3.20 -8.08 0.32
N VAL A 18 -4.35 -7.42 0.26
CA VAL A 18 -4.53 -6.07 0.83
C VAL A 18 -5.11 -6.15 2.24
N ARG A 19 -4.41 -5.59 3.22
CA ARG A 19 -4.86 -5.48 4.62
C ARG A 19 -4.91 -4.02 5.04
N LEU A 20 -5.90 -3.68 5.86
CA LEU A 20 -5.89 -2.45 6.64
C LEU A 20 -5.34 -2.82 8.01
N ILE A 21 -4.38 -2.07 8.50
CA ILE A 21 -3.73 -2.31 9.78
C ILE A 21 -3.80 -0.99 10.55
N ASP A 22 -4.22 -1.07 11.81
CA ASP A 22 -4.16 0.07 12.71
C ASP A 22 -2.69 0.37 13.05
N ALA A 23 -2.29 1.64 12.94
CA ALA A 23 -0.91 2.06 13.20
C ALA A 23 -0.48 1.74 14.64
N ASP A 24 -1.39 1.75 15.60
CA ASP A 24 -1.08 1.48 17.00
C ASP A 24 -0.74 0.00 17.26
N LEU A 25 -1.27 -0.90 16.42
CA LEU A 25 -1.06 -2.34 16.49
C LEU A 25 0.26 -2.79 15.84
N ASN A 26 0.95 -1.93 15.09
CA ASN A 26 2.19 -2.29 14.41
C ASN A 26 3.36 -1.39 14.85
N ARG A 27 4.16 -1.91 15.80
CA ARG A 27 5.27 -1.16 16.42
C ARG A 27 6.35 -0.71 15.42
N GLY A 28 6.54 -1.42 14.30
CA GLY A 28 7.61 -1.14 13.35
C GLY A 28 7.47 0.22 12.65
N TRP A 29 6.24 0.71 12.46
CA TRP A 29 5.94 1.94 11.70
C TRP A 29 5.21 2.99 12.53
N ARG A 30 5.19 2.83 13.86
CA ARG A 30 4.43 3.70 14.77
C ARG A 30 4.85 5.17 14.68
N TRP A 31 6.14 5.42 14.47
CA TRP A 31 6.74 6.75 14.37
C TRP A 31 6.70 7.34 12.96
N GLU A 32 6.32 6.54 11.96
CA GLU A 32 6.28 6.99 10.57
C GLU A 32 5.06 7.90 10.33
N ARG A 33 5.35 9.04 9.72
CA ARG A 33 4.39 10.12 9.48
C ARG A 33 4.73 10.80 8.13
N PRO A 34 3.74 11.41 7.46
CA PRO A 34 2.33 11.45 7.82
C PRO A 34 1.59 10.12 7.58
N LEU A 35 0.57 9.84 8.40
CA LEU A 35 -0.41 8.79 8.12
C LEU A 35 -1.42 9.30 7.07
N PRO A 36 -2.08 8.41 6.30
CA PRO A 36 -1.92 6.94 6.27
C PRO A 36 -0.63 6.47 5.58
N LEU A 37 -0.13 5.29 5.95
CA LEU A 37 1.01 4.62 5.30
C LEU A 37 0.51 3.53 4.35
N VAL A 38 1.16 3.41 3.20
CA VAL A 38 0.97 2.26 2.29
C VAL A 38 2.24 1.45 2.29
N LEU A 39 2.11 0.17 2.63
CA LEU A 39 3.21 -0.78 2.71
C LEU A 39 3.08 -1.84 1.62
N LEU A 40 4.20 -2.21 1.01
CA LEU A 40 4.29 -3.29 0.04
C LEU A 40 5.51 -4.15 0.39
N ALA A 41 5.32 -5.46 0.54
CA ALA A 41 6.38 -6.39 0.97
C ALA A 41 7.14 -5.93 2.23
N GLY A 42 6.45 -5.30 3.18
CA GLY A 42 7.05 -4.79 4.42
C GLY A 42 7.81 -3.46 4.29
N LYS A 43 7.87 -2.85 3.10
CA LYS A 43 8.49 -1.54 2.88
C LYS A 43 7.42 -0.45 2.75
N VAL A 44 7.66 0.74 3.31
CA VAL A 44 6.78 1.91 3.12
C VAL A 44 6.99 2.48 1.74
N ILE A 45 5.93 2.51 0.92
CA ILE A 45 5.98 3.02 -0.46
C ILE A 45 5.29 4.37 -0.63
N LEU A 46 4.36 4.72 0.26
CA LEU A 46 3.67 6.01 0.30
C LEU A 46 3.37 6.44 1.74
N ARG A 47 3.36 7.75 1.97
CA ARG A 47 3.05 8.41 3.25
C ARG A 47 2.02 9.52 3.01
N GLY A 48 0.99 9.61 3.85
CA GLY A 48 -0.06 10.63 3.78
C GLY A 48 -1.04 10.50 2.61
N GLU A 49 -0.81 9.57 1.67
CA GLU A 49 -1.55 9.47 0.42
C GLU A 49 -2.08 8.04 0.19
N ILE A 50 -3.39 7.92 -0.03
CA ILE A 50 -4.10 6.64 -0.27
C ILE A 50 -5.03 6.68 -1.48
N SER A 51 -4.91 7.70 -2.33
CA SER A 51 -5.61 7.76 -3.60
C SER A 51 -5.29 6.53 -4.43
N ALA A 52 -6.34 5.83 -4.86
CA ALA A 52 -6.17 4.60 -5.64
C ALA A 52 -5.33 4.80 -6.90
N LYS A 53 -5.42 5.98 -7.54
CA LYS A 53 -4.60 6.29 -8.71
C LYS A 53 -3.11 6.29 -8.36
N VAL A 54 -2.75 6.94 -7.25
CA VAL A 54 -1.35 7.06 -6.80
C VAL A 54 -0.81 5.70 -6.34
N VAL A 55 -1.59 4.98 -5.52
CA VAL A 55 -1.22 3.65 -5.04
C VAL A 55 -0.99 2.68 -6.20
N LEU A 56 -1.93 2.58 -7.14
CA LEU A 56 -1.79 1.67 -8.29
C LEU A 56 -0.58 2.01 -9.14
N LYS A 57 -0.39 3.30 -9.47
CA LYS A 57 0.78 3.74 -10.25
C LYS A 57 2.10 3.44 -9.56
N LYS A 58 2.17 3.61 -8.23
CA LYS A 58 3.39 3.32 -7.47
C LYS A 58 3.70 1.83 -7.45
N ILE A 59 2.68 0.97 -7.29
CA ILE A 59 2.85 -0.49 -7.36
C ILE A 59 3.32 -0.91 -8.76
N GLU A 60 2.72 -0.37 -9.82
CA GLU A 60 3.14 -0.67 -11.21
C GLU A 60 4.60 -0.24 -11.48
N SER A 61 5.03 0.92 -10.97
CA SER A 61 6.43 1.38 -11.06
C SER A 61 7.39 0.37 -10.43
N LEU A 62 7.11 -0.05 -9.19
CA LEU A 62 7.98 -0.97 -8.44
C LEU A 62 8.04 -2.37 -9.08
N LEU A 63 6.95 -2.83 -9.67
CA LEU A 63 6.92 -4.08 -10.44
C LEU A 63 7.76 -3.98 -11.72
N ALA A 64 7.70 -2.83 -12.42
CA ALA A 64 8.50 -2.60 -13.61
C ALA A 64 10.00 -2.48 -13.29
N GLU A 65 10.33 -1.95 -12.12
CA GLU A 65 11.70 -1.80 -11.61
C GLU A 65 12.28 -3.12 -11.05
N GLY A 66 11.46 -4.18 -10.90
CA GLY A 66 11.89 -5.47 -10.35
C GLY A 66 12.21 -5.43 -8.85
N GLU A 67 11.71 -4.43 -8.13
CA GLU A 67 11.97 -4.27 -6.69
C GLU A 67 11.07 -5.13 -5.78
N LEU A 68 10.31 -6.06 -6.37
CA LEU A 68 9.29 -6.90 -5.73
C LEU A 68 9.46 -8.39 -6.04
#